data_AF-A0A8T3RAD3-F1
#
_entry.id   AF-A0A8T3RAD3-F1
#
_cell.length_a   1.000
_cell.length_b   1.000
_cell.length_c   1.000
_cell.angle_alpha   90.00
_cell.angle_beta   90.00
_cell.angle_gamma   90.00
#
_symmetry.space_group_name_H-M   'P 1'
#
loop_
_entity.id
_entity.type
_entity.pdbx_description
1 polymer ?
#
loop_
_entity_poly.entity_id
_entity_poly.type
_entity_poly.pdbx_seq_one_letter_code
_entity_poly.pdbx_strand_id
1 'polypeptide(L)'
;MSTLRSLGAMAAAAMASVLLVAACASDPVVDPAPEGSGAASASALAPPSPSDSPSLEPPLKPSPTPRPTPSPTPRATPSVAPSPSVSASPSATPSPAPPVGQLLFRDDFSNATSPLWGASAEPSGSVAYADGALRIDLSVARHSLWSWRAVEPEQRLEVVRTEGRVTTSGAGAAGWLCGSADDRFIGGLIHSSGEWVVVDITDSTSSALDRGPLPEGIDPALPHLLSVECSGTSAGAMRLRLLVDGQEAVTLERDTGIDSFDRVGAYAFADEVGYAATFDDAAVSGGDAPSAASPSPAGSPDPSP
;
A
#
# COMPACT_ATOMS: atom_id res chain seq x y z
N MET A 1 24.79 -39.09 5.81
CA MET A 1 23.82 -38.55 4.83
C MET A 1 22.59 -38.09 5.59
N SER A 2 22.61 -36.86 6.10
CA SER A 2 21.46 -36.25 6.81
C SER A 2 21.15 -34.93 6.15
N THR A 3 20.13 -34.92 5.31
CA THR A 3 19.50 -33.72 4.75
C THR A 3 18.64 -33.08 5.84
N LEU A 4 19.15 -32.04 6.51
CA LEU A 4 18.32 -31.10 7.25
C LEU A 4 17.62 -30.19 6.23
N ARG A 5 16.33 -30.43 5.99
CA ARG A 5 15.44 -29.45 5.38
C ARG A 5 15.07 -28.43 6.47
N SER A 6 15.61 -27.22 6.34
CA SER A 6 15.16 -26.07 7.11
C SER A 6 13.75 -25.69 6.64
N LEU A 7 12.75 -25.98 7.46
CA LEU A 7 11.39 -25.45 7.33
C LEU A 7 11.41 -24.02 7.90
N GLY A 8 11.60 -23.03 7.01
CA GLY A 8 11.34 -21.64 7.35
C GLY A 8 9.84 -21.44 7.50
N ALA A 9 9.39 -21.10 8.71
CA ALA A 9 8.03 -20.68 8.97
C ALA A 9 7.77 -19.36 8.22
N MET A 10 6.90 -19.38 7.21
CA MET A 10 6.31 -18.16 6.68
C MET A 10 5.47 -17.54 7.80
N ALA A 11 5.92 -16.42 8.36
CA ALA A 11 5.11 -15.63 9.26
C ALA A 11 3.94 -15.06 8.46
N ALA A 12 2.73 -15.52 8.76
CA ALA A 12 1.50 -14.86 8.34
C ALA A 12 1.49 -13.48 9.01
N ALA A 13 1.80 -12.43 8.25
CA ALA A 13 1.70 -11.05 8.72
C ALA A 13 0.25 -10.77 9.11
N ALA A 14 0.06 -10.23 10.32
CA ALA A 14 -1.25 -9.84 10.81
C ALA A 14 -1.80 -8.70 9.94
N MET A 15 -2.90 -8.96 9.24
CA MET A 15 -3.67 -7.92 8.56
C MET A 15 -4.34 -7.05 9.61
N ALA A 16 -4.09 -5.74 9.57
CA ALA A 16 -4.76 -4.79 10.42
C ALA A 16 -5.91 -4.15 9.66
N SER A 17 -7.12 -4.35 10.15
CA SER A 17 -8.30 -3.66 9.65
C SER A 17 -8.24 -2.18 10.07
N VAL A 18 -8.19 -1.26 9.10
CA VAL A 18 -8.17 0.19 9.37
C VAL A 18 -9.36 0.89 8.70
N LEU A 19 -9.97 1.81 9.45
CA LEU A 19 -11.10 2.64 9.05
C LEU A 19 -10.56 3.97 8.50
N LEU A 20 -10.81 4.28 7.23
CA LEU A 20 -10.34 5.53 6.62
C LEU A 20 -11.24 6.72 7.05
N VAL A 21 -10.69 7.69 7.76
CA VAL A 21 -11.39 8.96 8.09
C VAL A 21 -11.17 9.96 6.95
N ALA A 22 -12.16 10.10 6.08
CA ALA A 22 -12.16 11.14 5.06
C ALA A 22 -12.36 12.53 5.70
N ALA A 23 -11.30 13.35 5.72
CA ALA A 23 -11.40 14.76 6.10
C ALA A 23 -11.79 15.59 4.87
N CYS A 24 -13.08 15.88 4.71
CA CYS A 24 -13.53 16.89 3.76
C CYS A 24 -13.39 18.27 4.42
N ALA A 25 -12.34 19.01 4.07
CA ALA A 25 -12.28 20.45 4.33
C ALA A 25 -13.02 21.16 3.18
N SER A 26 -14.22 21.66 3.45
CA SER A 26 -14.96 22.50 2.52
C SER A 26 -14.45 23.94 2.63
N ASP A 27 -13.73 24.42 1.62
CA ASP A 27 -13.50 25.85 1.45
C ASP A 27 -14.82 26.54 1.06
N PRO A 28 -15.19 27.67 1.69
CA PRO A 28 -16.35 28.45 1.27
C PRO A 28 -16.05 29.16 -0.06
N VAL A 29 -16.70 28.70 -1.13
CA VAL A 29 -16.76 29.42 -2.41
C VAL A 29 -17.49 30.76 -2.18
N VAL A 30 -16.74 31.84 -2.33
CA VAL A 30 -17.28 33.20 -2.46
C VAL A 30 -17.60 33.43 -3.93
N ASP A 31 -18.87 33.33 -4.31
CA ASP A 31 -19.35 33.71 -5.64
C ASP A 31 -19.82 35.17 -5.65
N PRO A 32 -19.46 35.98 -6.66
CA PRO A 32 -19.99 37.33 -6.83
C PRO A 32 -21.38 37.31 -7.49
N ALA A 33 -22.23 38.21 -7.00
CA ALA A 33 -23.62 38.40 -7.38
C ALA A 33 -23.87 38.63 -8.89
N PRO A 34 -25.05 38.20 -9.37
CA PRO A 34 -25.77 38.95 -10.39
C PRO A 34 -27.07 39.55 -9.82
N GLU A 35 -27.23 40.86 -10.05
CA GLU A 35 -28.49 41.58 -9.89
C GLU A 35 -29.54 41.02 -10.85
N GLY A 36 -30.74 40.70 -10.33
CA GLY A 36 -31.82 40.16 -11.15
C GLY A 36 -33.13 40.00 -10.40
N SER A 37 -33.84 41.13 -10.25
CA SER A 37 -35.16 41.30 -9.64
C SER A 37 -36.25 40.37 -10.20
N GLY A 38 -37.02 39.72 -9.33
CA GLY A 38 -38.19 38.90 -9.71
C GLY A 38 -39.03 38.47 -8.50
N ALA A 39 -40.26 38.99 -8.43
CA ALA A 39 -41.16 39.03 -7.29
C ALA A 39 -41.59 37.68 -6.64
N ALA A 40 -41.65 37.77 -5.30
CA ALA A 40 -42.42 37.05 -4.28
C ALA A 40 -43.55 36.07 -4.70
N SER A 41 -43.58 34.92 -4.00
CA SER A 41 -44.81 34.42 -3.39
C SER A 41 -44.47 33.61 -2.14
N ALA A 42 -44.93 34.10 -0.99
CA ALA A 42 -44.68 33.54 0.33
C ALA A 42 -45.70 32.45 0.65
N SER A 43 -45.23 31.32 1.17
CA SER A 43 -46.07 30.39 1.93
C SER A 43 -45.36 30.06 3.23
N ALA A 44 -46.05 30.34 4.32
CA ALA A 44 -45.52 30.36 5.67
C ALA A 44 -45.93 29.10 6.47
N LEU A 45 -45.10 28.83 7.49
CA LEU A 45 -45.38 28.13 8.75
C LEU A 45 -45.35 26.59 8.75
N ALA A 46 -44.32 26.04 9.40
CA ALA A 46 -44.46 25.47 10.75
C ALA A 46 -43.07 25.32 11.43
N PRO A 47 -42.90 25.76 12.69
CA PRO A 47 -41.68 25.49 13.46
C PRO A 47 -41.70 24.05 14.03
N PRO A 48 -40.61 23.28 13.95
CA PRO A 48 -40.50 22.02 14.68
C PRO A 48 -40.35 22.27 16.18
N SER A 49 -41.16 21.55 16.95
CA SER A 49 -41.21 21.56 18.41
C SER A 49 -39.95 20.90 19.00
N PRO A 50 -39.24 21.52 19.95
CA PRO A 50 -38.16 20.87 20.67
C PRO A 50 -38.72 20.13 21.88
N SER A 51 -38.61 18.80 21.88
CA SER A 51 -38.75 18.02 23.11
C SER A 51 -37.95 16.76 22.93
N ASP A 52 -36.79 16.66 23.58
CA ASP A 52 -36.37 15.40 24.16
C ASP A 52 -35.47 15.62 25.37
N SER A 53 -35.79 14.83 26.38
CA SER A 53 -35.46 14.98 27.79
C SER A 53 -34.03 14.54 28.09
N PRO A 54 -33.29 15.23 28.98
CA PRO A 54 -32.02 14.72 29.48
C PRO A 54 -32.27 13.46 30.33
N SER A 55 -31.80 12.31 29.83
CA SER A 55 -31.75 11.07 30.60
C SER A 55 -30.58 11.16 31.58
N LEU A 56 -30.88 11.22 32.87
CA LEU A 56 -29.92 11.22 33.96
C LEU A 56 -29.18 9.88 34.00
N GLU A 57 -27.90 9.90 33.69
CA GLU A 57 -27.00 8.76 33.83
C GLU A 57 -26.80 8.43 35.33
N PRO A 58 -26.95 7.16 35.76
CA PRO A 58 -26.80 6.78 37.15
C PRO A 58 -25.35 6.94 37.65
N PRO A 59 -25.15 7.30 38.93
CA PRO A 59 -23.82 7.51 39.49
C PRO A 59 -23.01 6.20 39.51
N LEU A 60 -21.82 6.22 38.90
CA LEU A 60 -20.86 5.13 38.91
C LEU A 60 -20.44 4.82 40.36
N LYS A 61 -20.64 3.56 40.75
CA LYS A 61 -20.22 3.00 42.05
C LYS A 61 -18.68 3.08 42.17
N PRO A 62 -18.13 3.51 43.32
CA PRO A 62 -16.69 3.59 43.51
C PRO A 62 -16.04 2.21 43.33
N SER A 63 -15.07 2.16 42.41
CA SER A 63 -14.22 0.99 42.16
C SER A 63 -13.32 0.74 43.37
N PRO A 64 -13.20 -0.50 43.86
CA PRO A 64 -12.37 -0.82 45.02
C PRO A 64 -10.89 -0.51 44.72
N THR A 65 -10.29 0.33 45.56
CA THR A 65 -8.86 0.64 45.53
C THR A 65 -8.05 -0.66 45.65
N PRO A 66 -7.19 -0.99 44.67
CA PRO A 66 -6.40 -2.22 44.71
C PRO A 66 -5.45 -2.20 45.92
N ARG A 67 -5.51 -3.26 46.72
CA ARG A 67 -4.60 -3.49 47.83
C ARG A 67 -3.18 -3.72 47.29
N PRO A 68 -2.14 -3.06 47.84
CA PRO A 68 -0.77 -3.27 47.39
C PRO A 68 -0.40 -4.75 47.57
N THR A 69 -0.04 -5.38 46.45
CA THR A 69 0.46 -6.76 46.44
C THR A 69 1.91 -6.74 46.92
N PRO A 70 2.30 -7.61 47.86
CA PRO A 70 3.66 -7.63 48.40
C PRO A 70 4.68 -7.88 47.29
N SER A 71 5.71 -7.02 47.26
CA SER A 71 6.82 -7.11 46.32
C SER A 71 7.62 -8.40 46.58
N PRO A 72 7.87 -9.25 45.55
CA PRO A 72 8.63 -10.47 45.71
C PRO A 72 10.08 -10.15 46.09
N THR A 73 10.57 -10.84 47.12
CA THR A 73 11.96 -10.77 47.57
C THR A 73 12.90 -11.24 46.45
N PRO A 74 13.98 -10.51 46.12
CA PRO A 74 14.89 -10.88 45.05
C PRO A 74 15.58 -12.21 45.37
N ARG A 75 15.38 -13.20 44.49
CA ARG A 75 16.04 -14.50 44.55
C ARG A 75 17.44 -14.37 43.96
N ALA A 76 18.45 -14.84 44.69
CA ALA A 76 19.85 -14.82 44.26
C ALA A 76 20.02 -15.46 42.87
N THR A 77 20.58 -14.70 41.94
CA THR A 77 20.82 -15.10 40.56
C THR A 77 21.99 -16.10 40.52
N PRO A 78 21.83 -17.30 39.93
CA PRO A 78 22.93 -18.23 39.77
C PRO A 78 23.99 -17.66 38.82
N SER A 79 25.25 -17.73 39.23
CA SER A 79 26.41 -17.35 38.42
C SER A 79 26.52 -18.31 37.22
N VAL A 80 26.36 -17.79 36.01
CA VAL A 80 26.43 -18.58 34.77
C VAL A 80 27.90 -18.75 34.36
N ALA A 81 28.31 -20.00 34.17
CA ALA A 81 29.64 -20.38 33.71
C ALA A 81 29.94 -19.80 32.30
N PRO A 82 31.21 -19.47 31.98
CA PRO A 82 31.58 -18.86 30.72
C PRO A 82 31.21 -19.77 29.53
N SER A 83 30.39 -19.22 28.63
CA SER A 83 29.95 -19.87 27.39
C SER A 83 31.12 -20.02 26.40
N PRO A 84 31.23 -21.14 25.66
CA PRO A 84 32.29 -21.34 24.68
C PRO A 84 32.25 -20.26 23.58
N SER A 85 33.43 -19.71 23.28
CA SER A 85 33.66 -18.76 22.20
C SER A 85 33.30 -19.40 20.85
N VAL A 86 32.25 -18.91 20.21
CA VAL A 86 31.78 -19.40 18.92
C VAL A 86 32.71 -18.84 17.84
N SER A 87 33.40 -19.72 17.12
CA SER A 87 34.24 -19.36 15.99
C SER A 87 33.39 -18.64 14.94
N ALA A 88 33.81 -17.43 14.55
CA ALA A 88 33.09 -16.62 13.59
C ALA A 88 33.02 -17.35 12.24
N SER A 89 31.80 -17.74 11.85
CA SER A 89 31.53 -18.25 10.51
C SER A 89 31.93 -17.18 9.49
N PRO A 90 32.62 -17.54 8.38
CA PRO A 90 32.98 -16.57 7.35
C PRO A 90 31.72 -15.84 6.85
N SER A 91 31.79 -14.51 6.85
CA SER A 91 30.74 -13.65 6.31
C SER A 91 30.63 -13.91 4.81
N ALA A 92 29.43 -14.24 4.34
CA ALA A 92 29.18 -14.43 2.92
C ALA A 92 29.45 -13.12 2.17
N THR A 93 30.22 -13.19 1.10
CA THR A 93 30.40 -12.06 0.19
C THR A 93 29.03 -11.72 -0.42
N PRO A 94 28.60 -10.44 -0.41
CA PRO A 94 27.31 -10.06 -0.97
C PRO A 94 27.26 -10.43 -2.46
N SER A 95 26.14 -11.02 -2.89
CA SER A 95 25.88 -11.24 -4.31
C SER A 95 25.73 -9.88 -5.00
N PRO A 96 26.30 -9.67 -6.21
CA PRO A 96 26.06 -8.46 -6.96
C PRO A 96 24.56 -8.26 -7.21
N ALA A 97 24.12 -7.01 -7.12
CA ALA A 97 22.75 -6.64 -7.39
C ALA A 97 22.41 -6.73 -8.89
N PRO A 98 21.13 -6.94 -9.22
CA PRO A 98 20.67 -7.04 -10.60
C PRO A 98 20.71 -5.68 -11.30
N PRO A 99 21.03 -5.61 -12.61
CA PRO A 99 20.92 -4.39 -13.38
C PRO A 99 19.47 -3.87 -13.43
N VAL A 100 19.29 -2.54 -13.49
CA VAL A 100 17.97 -1.91 -13.64
C VAL A 100 17.18 -2.53 -14.78
N GLY A 101 15.93 -2.84 -14.50
CA GLY A 101 14.98 -3.38 -15.47
C GLY A 101 15.14 -4.88 -15.71
N GLN A 102 15.98 -5.57 -14.93
CA GLN A 102 15.98 -7.04 -14.94
C GLN A 102 14.60 -7.54 -14.53
N LEU A 103 14.03 -8.45 -15.32
CA LEU A 103 12.83 -9.19 -14.94
C LEU A 103 13.17 -10.10 -13.75
N LEU A 104 12.48 -9.88 -12.64
CA LEU A 104 12.69 -10.60 -11.38
C LEU A 104 11.73 -11.79 -11.30
N PHE A 105 10.45 -11.55 -11.58
CA PHE A 105 9.47 -12.63 -11.73
C PHE A 105 8.27 -12.22 -12.59
N ARG A 106 7.49 -13.24 -12.97
CA ARG A 106 6.14 -13.10 -13.51
C ARG A 106 5.18 -13.98 -12.75
N ASP A 107 3.92 -13.57 -12.69
CA ASP A 107 2.84 -14.32 -12.08
C ASP A 107 1.56 -14.08 -12.89
N ASP A 108 1.05 -15.14 -13.51
CA ASP A 108 -0.25 -15.13 -14.19
C ASP A 108 -1.38 -15.56 -13.24
N PHE A 109 -1.09 -15.76 -11.94
CA PHE A 109 -2.02 -16.17 -10.89
C PHE A 109 -2.84 -17.44 -11.20
N SER A 110 -2.41 -18.26 -12.16
CA SER A 110 -3.07 -19.52 -12.51
C SER A 110 -2.80 -20.63 -11.48
N ASN A 111 -1.74 -20.51 -10.68
CA ASN A 111 -1.31 -21.52 -9.71
C ASN A 111 -1.84 -21.27 -8.29
N ALA A 112 -3.13 -21.58 -8.07
CA ALA A 112 -3.74 -21.51 -6.75
C ALA A 112 -3.17 -22.53 -5.72
N THR A 113 -2.41 -23.55 -6.15
CA THR A 113 -1.90 -24.61 -5.26
C THR A 113 -0.61 -24.22 -4.55
N SER A 114 0.14 -23.27 -5.13
CA SER A 114 1.37 -22.72 -4.55
C SER A 114 1.35 -21.20 -4.66
N PRO A 115 0.45 -20.53 -3.91
CA PRO A 115 0.29 -19.09 -4.01
C PRO A 115 1.58 -18.39 -3.59
N LEU A 116 2.05 -17.47 -4.43
CA LEU A 116 3.25 -16.66 -4.17
C LEU A 116 2.90 -15.34 -3.48
N TRP A 117 1.62 -15.01 -3.46
CA TRP A 117 1.00 -13.85 -2.84
C TRP A 117 0.16 -14.26 -1.64
N GLY A 118 0.09 -13.40 -0.63
CA GLY A 118 -0.76 -13.63 0.54
C GLY A 118 -2.23 -13.79 0.16
N ALA A 119 -2.88 -14.82 0.67
CA ALA A 119 -4.32 -15.03 0.59
C ALA A 119 -4.94 -14.94 1.98
N SER A 120 -6.14 -14.40 2.06
CA SER A 120 -6.84 -14.16 3.31
C SER A 120 -8.35 -14.10 3.15
N ALA A 121 -9.07 -14.33 4.24
CA ALA A 121 -10.50 -14.11 4.31
C ALA A 121 -10.85 -13.58 5.69
N GLU A 122 -11.61 -12.50 5.74
CA GLU A 122 -12.08 -11.83 6.94
C GLU A 122 -13.52 -11.30 6.75
N PRO A 123 -14.23 -10.88 7.81
CA PRO A 123 -15.62 -10.43 7.68
C PRO A 123 -15.82 -9.26 6.70
N SER A 124 -14.77 -8.48 6.48
CA SER A 124 -14.77 -7.30 5.62
C SER A 124 -14.42 -7.60 4.15
N GLY A 125 -13.95 -8.80 3.84
CA GLY A 125 -13.56 -9.18 2.48
C GLY A 125 -12.63 -10.38 2.40
N SER A 126 -12.07 -10.61 1.21
CA SER A 126 -11.10 -11.68 0.98
C SER A 126 -10.08 -11.31 -0.09
N VAL A 127 -8.90 -11.90 0.04
CA VAL A 127 -7.85 -11.95 -0.98
C VAL A 127 -7.67 -13.41 -1.37
N ALA A 128 -7.96 -13.77 -2.62
CA ALA A 128 -7.91 -15.16 -3.06
C ALA A 128 -7.45 -15.27 -4.52
N TYR A 129 -7.01 -16.47 -4.91
CA TYR A 129 -6.77 -16.81 -6.31
C TYR A 129 -8.09 -17.33 -6.88
N ALA A 130 -8.61 -16.69 -7.91
CA ALA A 130 -9.87 -17.06 -8.56
C ALA A 130 -9.78 -16.76 -10.05
N ASP A 131 -10.28 -17.68 -10.88
CA ASP A 131 -10.40 -17.50 -12.33
C ASP A 131 -9.08 -17.11 -13.04
N GLY A 132 -7.93 -17.57 -12.52
CA GLY A 132 -6.61 -17.23 -13.06
C GLY A 132 -6.14 -15.82 -12.71
N ALA A 133 -6.71 -15.19 -11.69
CA ALA A 133 -6.31 -13.87 -11.20
C ALA A 133 -6.14 -13.88 -9.69
N LEU A 134 -5.36 -12.93 -9.16
CA LEU A 134 -5.48 -12.55 -7.76
C LEU A 134 -6.69 -11.62 -7.63
N ARG A 135 -7.66 -12.03 -6.81
CA ARG A 135 -8.92 -11.34 -6.59
C ARG A 135 -8.97 -10.79 -5.18
N ILE A 136 -9.35 -9.52 -5.06
CA ILE A 136 -9.62 -8.86 -3.78
C ILE A 136 -11.10 -8.43 -3.78
N ASP A 137 -11.89 -9.06 -2.92
CA ASP A 137 -13.31 -8.74 -2.71
C ASP A 137 -13.48 -7.98 -1.40
N LEU A 138 -14.19 -6.84 -1.42
CA LEU A 138 -14.47 -6.00 -0.27
C LEU A 138 -15.98 -5.94 -0.03
N SER A 139 -16.39 -6.49 1.10
CA SER A 139 -17.81 -6.63 1.49
C SER A 139 -18.30 -5.49 2.39
N VAL A 140 -17.42 -4.55 2.75
CA VAL A 140 -17.74 -3.38 3.57
C VAL A 140 -17.20 -2.12 2.92
N ALA A 141 -17.96 -1.03 3.05
CA ALA A 141 -17.57 0.29 2.57
C ALA A 141 -16.41 0.87 3.40
N ARG A 142 -15.63 1.75 2.77
CA ARG A 142 -14.48 2.48 3.35
C ARG A 142 -13.44 1.57 3.99
N HIS A 143 -13.13 0.50 3.28
CA HIS A 143 -12.18 -0.49 3.76
C HIS A 143 -11.23 -0.90 2.66
N SER A 144 -10.04 -1.32 3.06
CA SER A 144 -8.99 -1.76 2.17
C SER A 144 -8.50 -3.13 2.52
N LEU A 145 -8.14 -3.88 1.49
CA LEU A 145 -7.42 -5.14 1.57
C LEU A 145 -6.23 -5.08 0.62
N TRP A 146 -5.16 -5.78 0.97
CA TRP A 146 -4.00 -5.90 0.11
C TRP A 146 -3.35 -7.26 0.23
N SER A 147 -2.63 -7.62 -0.83
CA SER A 147 -1.71 -8.75 -0.87
C SER A 147 -0.32 -8.25 -1.20
N TRP A 148 0.70 -8.98 -0.78
CA TRP A 148 2.06 -8.68 -1.19
C TRP A 148 2.86 -9.96 -1.41
N ARG A 149 3.97 -9.78 -2.10
CA ARG A 149 4.98 -10.81 -2.39
C ARG A 149 6.37 -10.20 -2.24
N ALA A 150 7.28 -10.93 -1.61
CA ALA A 150 8.70 -10.59 -1.59
C ALA A 150 9.31 -10.82 -2.98
N VAL A 151 10.16 -9.88 -3.41
CA VAL A 151 10.81 -9.93 -4.73
C VAL A 151 11.87 -11.03 -4.77
N GLU A 152 12.79 -11.03 -3.79
CA GLU A 152 13.62 -12.16 -3.37
C GLU A 152 13.98 -11.96 -1.90
N PRO A 153 14.13 -13.04 -1.09
CA PRO A 153 14.63 -12.90 0.27
C PRO A 153 16.04 -12.28 0.23
N GLU A 154 16.23 -11.19 0.98
CA GLU A 154 17.50 -10.46 1.17
C GLU A 154 17.88 -9.43 0.10
N GLN A 155 17.16 -9.33 -1.03
CA GLN A 155 17.47 -8.35 -2.06
C GLN A 155 16.75 -7.02 -1.79
N ARG A 156 17.54 -5.96 -1.60
CA ARG A 156 17.07 -4.57 -1.53
C ARG A 156 17.37 -3.89 -2.84
N LEU A 157 16.33 -3.44 -3.53
CA LEU A 157 16.42 -2.80 -4.84
C LEU A 157 16.21 -1.30 -4.70
N GLU A 158 17.03 -0.50 -5.38
CA GLU A 158 16.78 0.94 -5.45
C GLU A 158 15.62 1.26 -6.39
N VAL A 159 15.40 0.43 -7.43
CA VAL A 159 14.28 0.58 -8.37
C VAL A 159 13.48 -0.72 -8.44
N VAL A 160 12.17 -0.61 -8.30
CA VAL A 160 11.23 -1.70 -8.59
C VAL A 160 10.10 -1.18 -9.47
N ARG A 161 9.71 -1.98 -10.46
CA ARG A 161 8.56 -1.72 -11.31
C ARG A 161 7.68 -2.94 -11.35
N THR A 162 6.41 -2.73 -11.02
CA THR A 162 5.34 -3.72 -11.14
C THR A 162 4.42 -3.29 -12.26
N GLU A 163 4.18 -4.19 -13.21
CA GLU A 163 3.23 -4.00 -14.30
C GLU A 163 2.25 -5.17 -14.30
N GLY A 164 0.98 -4.90 -14.58
CA GLY A 164 -0.03 -5.96 -14.71
C GLY A 164 -1.41 -5.39 -14.95
N ARG A 165 -2.33 -6.25 -15.38
CA ARG A 165 -3.70 -5.85 -15.67
C ARG A 165 -4.49 -5.74 -14.37
N VAL A 166 -5.25 -4.66 -14.24
CA VAL A 166 -6.18 -4.43 -13.13
C VAL A 166 -7.57 -4.25 -13.71
N THR A 167 -8.54 -4.99 -13.17
CA THR A 167 -9.96 -4.84 -13.46
C THR A 167 -10.69 -4.56 -12.17
N THR A 168 -11.65 -3.63 -12.18
CA THR A 168 -12.41 -3.24 -11.00
C THR A 168 -13.90 -3.42 -11.25
N SER A 169 -14.66 -3.57 -10.17
CA SER A 169 -16.12 -3.60 -10.19
C SER A 169 -16.65 -2.97 -8.91
N GLY A 170 -17.67 -2.12 -9.03
CA GLY A 170 -18.18 -1.30 -7.92
C GLY A 170 -17.41 0.01 -7.74
N ALA A 171 -17.75 0.76 -6.68
CA ALA A 171 -17.14 2.04 -6.37
C ALA A 171 -15.92 1.87 -5.44
N GLY A 172 -14.74 2.31 -5.89
CA GLY A 172 -13.50 2.20 -5.14
C GLY A 172 -12.25 2.39 -6.00
N ALA A 173 -11.09 1.96 -5.49
CA ALA A 173 -9.81 2.05 -6.16
C ALA A 173 -9.00 0.75 -6.06
N ALA A 174 -8.15 0.50 -7.06
CA ALA A 174 -7.20 -0.60 -7.03
C ALA A 174 -5.92 -0.30 -7.82
N GLY A 175 -4.82 -0.98 -7.46
CA GLY A 175 -3.55 -0.82 -8.16
C GLY A 175 -2.40 -1.55 -7.49
N TRP A 176 -1.19 -1.18 -7.89
CA TRP A 176 0.05 -1.83 -7.48
C TRP A 176 0.81 -1.01 -6.43
N LEU A 177 1.50 -1.71 -5.55
CA LEU A 177 2.34 -1.16 -4.49
C LEU A 177 3.80 -1.59 -4.67
N CYS A 178 4.72 -0.74 -4.23
CA CYS A 178 6.10 -1.06 -3.92
C CYS A 178 6.27 -0.99 -2.40
N GLY A 179 6.97 -1.95 -1.80
CA GLY A 179 7.14 -2.03 -0.36
C GLY A 179 8.57 -2.30 0.09
N SER A 180 8.82 -2.05 1.37
CA SER A 180 10.09 -2.35 2.05
C SER A 180 9.92 -3.33 3.21
N ALA A 181 11.06 -3.75 3.77
CA ALA A 181 11.14 -4.63 4.93
C ALA A 181 10.45 -4.08 6.19
N ASP A 182 10.31 -2.75 6.28
CA ASP A 182 9.73 -2.07 7.44
C ASP A 182 8.19 -1.94 7.34
N ASP A 183 7.56 -2.79 6.52
CA ASP A 183 6.10 -2.81 6.26
C ASP A 183 5.54 -1.45 5.81
N ARG A 184 6.37 -0.63 5.15
CA ARG A 184 5.95 0.58 4.44
C ARG A 184 5.71 0.27 2.98
N PHE A 185 4.61 0.80 2.44
CA PHE A 185 4.27 0.66 1.04
C PHE A 185 3.87 2.00 0.45
N ILE A 186 4.19 2.21 -0.82
CA ILE A 186 3.66 3.30 -1.64
C ILE A 186 3.17 2.72 -2.96
N GLY A 187 2.12 3.26 -3.54
CA GLY A 187 1.61 2.76 -4.81
C GLY A 187 0.74 3.73 -5.56
N GLY A 188 0.44 3.36 -6.81
CA GLY A 188 -0.46 4.08 -7.70
C GLY A 188 -1.70 3.24 -7.98
N LEU A 189 -2.86 3.87 -7.85
CA LEU A 189 -4.17 3.25 -8.01
C LEU A 189 -4.97 3.97 -9.11
N ILE A 190 -5.88 3.24 -9.74
CA ILE A 190 -6.99 3.83 -10.50
C ILE A 190 -8.26 3.77 -9.64
N HIS A 191 -9.07 4.82 -9.71
CA HIS A 191 -10.33 4.95 -9.02
C HIS A 191 -11.49 4.85 -10.02
N SER A 192 -12.60 4.23 -9.62
CA SER A 192 -13.80 4.06 -10.46
C SER A 192 -14.46 5.39 -10.87
N SER A 193 -14.08 6.51 -10.22
CA SER A 193 -14.51 7.88 -10.56
C SER A 193 -13.78 8.49 -11.75
N GLY A 194 -12.75 7.83 -12.29
CA GLY A 194 -11.91 8.39 -13.34
C GLY A 194 -10.71 9.20 -12.82
N GLU A 195 -10.25 8.89 -11.61
CA GLU A 195 -9.09 9.52 -10.98
C GLU A 195 -7.96 8.51 -10.76
N TRP A 196 -6.72 8.97 -10.79
CA TRP A 196 -5.60 8.24 -10.19
C TRP A 196 -5.41 8.68 -8.74
N VAL A 197 -4.88 7.78 -7.91
CA VAL A 197 -4.56 8.06 -6.50
C VAL A 197 -3.19 7.49 -6.17
N VAL A 198 -2.34 8.28 -5.52
CA VAL A 198 -1.10 7.77 -4.90
C VAL A 198 -1.38 7.49 -3.43
N VAL A 199 -1.11 6.27 -2.98
CA VAL A 199 -1.35 5.82 -1.61
C VAL A 199 -0.01 5.57 -0.89
N ASP A 200 0.07 5.96 0.38
CA ASP A 200 1.11 5.54 1.34
C ASP A 200 0.46 4.68 2.41
N ILE A 201 1.09 3.56 2.72
CA ILE A 201 0.71 2.66 3.81
C ILE A 201 1.89 2.58 4.77
N THR A 202 1.67 3.10 5.98
CA THR A 202 2.67 3.08 7.05
C THR A 202 1.98 2.56 8.31
N ASP A 203 2.58 1.59 9.00
CA ASP A 203 1.99 0.94 10.17
C ASP A 203 0.55 0.45 9.92
N SER A 204 0.34 -0.14 8.74
CA SER A 204 -0.97 -0.58 8.22
C SER A 204 -2.03 0.52 8.03
N THR A 205 -1.69 1.78 8.24
CA THR A 205 -2.58 2.91 7.98
C THR A 205 -2.39 3.37 6.54
N SER A 206 -3.45 3.32 5.75
CA SER A 206 -3.46 3.85 4.39
C SER A 206 -3.81 5.34 4.39
N SER A 207 -3.11 6.13 3.58
CA SER A 207 -3.41 7.53 3.34
C SER A 207 -3.19 7.90 1.88
N ALA A 208 -4.05 8.76 1.32
CA ALA A 208 -3.83 9.30 -0.01
C ALA A 208 -2.80 10.44 0.06
N LEU A 209 -1.70 10.32 -0.68
CA LEU A 209 -0.68 11.35 -0.80
C LEU A 209 -1.06 12.40 -1.84
N ASP A 210 -1.60 11.95 -2.98
CA ASP A 210 -1.95 12.79 -4.11
C ASP A 210 -3.06 12.14 -4.94
N ARG A 211 -3.77 12.93 -5.75
CA ARG A 211 -4.81 12.47 -6.66
C ARG A 211 -5.02 13.43 -7.83
N GLY A 212 -5.50 12.91 -8.95
CA GLY A 212 -5.86 13.72 -10.11
C GLY A 212 -6.66 12.95 -11.14
N PRO A 213 -7.12 13.60 -12.22
CA PRO A 213 -7.87 12.94 -13.28
C PRO A 213 -7.00 11.93 -14.03
N LEU A 214 -7.57 10.80 -14.45
CA LEU A 214 -6.90 9.86 -15.36
C LEU A 214 -6.56 10.53 -16.70
N PRO A 215 -5.55 10.02 -17.43
CA PRO A 215 -5.25 10.46 -18.79
C PRO A 215 -6.49 10.42 -19.71
N GLU A 216 -6.52 11.31 -20.70
CA GLU A 216 -7.64 11.40 -21.64
C GLU A 216 -7.83 10.09 -22.42
N GLY A 217 -9.09 9.63 -22.51
CA GLY A 217 -9.45 8.40 -23.23
C GLY A 217 -9.44 7.13 -22.37
N ILE A 218 -9.06 7.22 -21.10
CA ILE A 218 -9.11 6.11 -20.15
C ILE A 218 -10.51 6.02 -19.54
N ASP A 219 -11.22 4.93 -19.80
CA ASP A 219 -12.51 4.62 -19.19
C ASP A 219 -12.31 3.69 -17.98
N PRO A 220 -12.46 4.17 -16.73
CA PRO A 220 -12.15 3.40 -15.52
C PRO A 220 -13.02 2.14 -15.33
N ALA A 221 -14.07 1.95 -16.13
CA ALA A 221 -14.90 0.75 -16.12
C ALA A 221 -14.29 -0.43 -16.91
N LEU A 222 -13.20 -0.21 -17.65
CA LEU A 222 -12.52 -1.24 -18.43
C LEU A 222 -11.28 -1.79 -17.71
N PRO A 223 -10.81 -3.00 -18.07
CA PRO A 223 -9.50 -3.48 -17.64
C PRO A 223 -8.37 -2.60 -18.17
N HIS A 224 -7.42 -2.22 -17.31
CA HIS A 224 -6.26 -1.40 -17.68
C HIS A 224 -4.94 -2.10 -17.36
N LEU A 225 -3.93 -1.88 -18.19
CA LEU A 225 -2.55 -2.20 -17.88
C LEU A 225 -1.99 -1.10 -16.98
N LEU A 226 -1.77 -1.41 -15.70
CA LEU A 226 -1.16 -0.48 -14.76
C LEU A 226 0.31 -0.81 -14.58
N SER A 227 1.15 0.22 -14.60
CA SER A 227 2.56 0.12 -14.26
C SER A 227 2.90 1.13 -13.15
N VAL A 228 3.43 0.63 -12.04
CA VAL A 228 3.95 1.46 -10.94
C VAL A 228 5.45 1.21 -10.85
N GLU A 229 6.23 2.29 -11.04
CA GLU A 229 7.68 2.29 -10.85
C GLU A 229 8.00 3.13 -9.62
N CYS A 230 8.73 2.54 -8.67
CA CYS A 230 9.23 3.23 -7.50
C CYS A 230 10.76 3.19 -7.53
N SER A 231 11.37 4.35 -7.31
CA SER A 231 12.82 4.49 -7.23
C SER A 231 13.19 5.27 -5.97
N GLY A 232 14.03 4.68 -5.12
CA GLY A 232 14.61 5.29 -3.95
C GLY A 232 16.00 5.84 -4.26
N THR A 233 16.49 6.68 -3.36
CA THR A 233 17.87 7.16 -3.38
C THR A 233 18.51 6.89 -2.04
N SER A 234 19.83 6.76 -2.01
CA SER A 234 20.60 6.62 -0.76
C SER A 234 20.47 7.80 0.21
N ALA A 235 19.92 8.94 -0.24
CA ALA A 235 19.61 10.09 0.59
C ALA A 235 18.21 10.02 1.24
N GLY A 236 17.44 8.96 0.99
CA GLY A 236 16.07 8.80 1.47
C GLY A 236 15.01 9.48 0.62
N ALA A 237 15.38 10.18 -0.46
CA ALA A 237 14.43 10.70 -1.43
C ALA A 237 13.86 9.56 -2.29
N MET A 238 12.64 9.74 -2.77
CA MET A 238 11.90 8.73 -3.52
C MET A 238 11.14 9.37 -4.67
N ARG A 239 11.03 8.65 -5.78
CA ARG A 239 10.17 8.96 -6.91
C ARG A 239 9.23 7.79 -7.19
N LEU A 240 7.96 8.09 -7.43
CA LEU A 240 6.96 7.15 -7.92
C LEU A 240 6.45 7.61 -9.28
N ARG A 241 6.29 6.68 -10.22
CA ARG A 241 5.64 6.92 -11.52
C ARG A 241 4.50 5.93 -11.70
N LEU A 242 3.33 6.44 -12.04
CA LEU A 242 2.17 5.64 -12.40
C LEU A 242 1.87 5.83 -13.89
N LEU A 243 1.78 4.72 -14.61
CA LEU A 243 1.31 4.67 -15.98
C LEU A 243 0.04 3.84 -16.07
N VAL A 244 -0.91 4.32 -16.88
CA VAL A 244 -2.18 3.65 -17.20
C VAL A 244 -2.23 3.47 -18.71
N ASP A 245 -2.27 2.22 -19.18
CA ASP A 245 -2.22 1.86 -20.60
C ASP A 245 -1.04 2.51 -21.35
N GLY A 246 0.09 2.64 -20.65
CA GLY A 246 1.33 3.24 -21.17
C GLY A 246 1.36 4.77 -21.16
N GLN A 247 0.28 5.45 -20.76
CA GLN A 247 0.24 6.90 -20.56
C GLN A 247 0.64 7.23 -19.12
N GLU A 248 1.55 8.19 -18.94
CA GLU A 248 1.92 8.66 -17.60
C GLU A 248 0.76 9.45 -16.97
N ALA A 249 0.27 8.97 -15.84
CA ALA A 249 -0.78 9.63 -15.07
C ALA A 249 -0.19 10.59 -14.04
N VAL A 250 0.88 10.18 -13.35
CA VAL A 250 1.58 11.00 -12.36
C VAL A 250 3.04 10.56 -12.19
N THR A 251 3.91 11.55 -11.96
CA THR A 251 5.23 11.39 -11.35
C THR A 251 5.24 12.16 -10.04
N LEU A 252 5.41 11.46 -8.92
CA LEU A 252 5.52 12.05 -7.59
C LEU A 252 6.98 11.96 -7.13
N GLU A 253 7.54 13.10 -6.72
CA GLU A 253 8.87 13.17 -6.10
C GLU A 253 8.75 13.61 -4.64
N ARG A 254 9.52 12.98 -3.75
CA ARG A 254 9.57 13.31 -2.33
C ARG A 254 11.00 13.31 -1.83
N ASP A 255 11.34 14.29 -1.00
CA ASP A 255 12.64 14.36 -0.32
C ASP A 255 12.82 13.29 0.77
N THR A 256 11.72 12.62 1.15
CA THR A 256 11.69 11.53 2.13
C THR A 256 10.75 10.44 1.65
N GLY A 257 11.14 9.18 1.84
CA GLY A 257 10.39 8.03 1.35
C GLY A 257 11.05 6.71 1.66
N ILE A 258 10.66 5.69 0.90
CA ILE A 258 11.29 4.37 0.90
C ILE A 258 12.56 4.48 0.04
N ASP A 259 13.72 4.15 0.61
CA ASP A 259 15.01 4.20 -0.07
C ASP A 259 15.35 2.90 -0.82
N SER A 260 14.71 1.79 -0.44
CA SER A 260 14.93 0.47 -0.97
C SER A 260 13.66 -0.39 -0.91
N PHE A 261 13.46 -1.21 -1.94
CA PHE A 261 12.28 -2.03 -2.12
C PHE A 261 12.66 -3.51 -2.14
N ASP A 262 11.89 -4.33 -1.43
CA ASP A 262 12.06 -5.79 -1.38
C ASP A 262 10.73 -6.52 -1.57
N ARG A 263 9.64 -5.77 -1.76
CA ARG A 263 8.28 -6.28 -1.89
C ARG A 263 7.50 -5.51 -2.95
N VAL A 264 6.53 -6.20 -3.53
CA VAL A 264 5.48 -5.62 -4.34
C VAL A 264 4.11 -6.04 -3.81
N GLY A 265 3.10 -5.21 -4.02
CA GLY A 265 1.76 -5.46 -3.50
C GLY A 265 0.65 -5.18 -4.50
N ALA A 266 -0.50 -5.79 -4.28
CA ALA A 266 -1.77 -5.50 -4.93
C ALA A 266 -2.71 -4.93 -3.86
N TYR A 267 -3.34 -3.80 -4.15
CA TYR A 267 -4.15 -3.05 -3.19
C TYR A 267 -5.53 -2.76 -3.74
N ALA A 268 -6.55 -2.87 -2.89
CA ALA A 268 -7.91 -2.47 -3.19
C ALA A 268 -8.50 -1.67 -2.02
N PHE A 269 -9.28 -0.64 -2.32
CA PHE A 269 -10.07 0.14 -1.39
C PHE A 269 -11.50 0.28 -1.93
N ALA A 270 -12.50 0.12 -1.08
CA ALA A 270 -13.90 0.21 -1.43
C ALA A 270 -14.51 1.50 -0.88
N ASP A 271 -15.18 2.31 -1.72
CA ASP A 271 -16.00 3.42 -1.24
C ASP A 271 -17.35 2.92 -0.72
N GLU A 272 -17.89 1.93 -1.40
CA GLU A 272 -19.20 1.33 -1.15
C GLU A 272 -19.08 -0.19 -0.90
N VAL A 273 -20.17 -0.82 -0.47
CA VAL A 273 -20.22 -2.27 -0.28
C VAL A 273 -20.19 -2.99 -1.63
N GLY A 274 -19.44 -4.10 -1.71
CA GLY A 274 -19.45 -4.97 -2.89
C GLY A 274 -18.48 -4.53 -3.98
N TYR A 275 -17.36 -3.91 -3.60
CA TYR A 275 -16.26 -3.64 -4.51
C TYR A 275 -15.41 -4.89 -4.71
N ALA A 276 -14.95 -5.14 -5.92
CA ALA A 276 -13.95 -6.16 -6.19
C ALA A 276 -12.93 -5.68 -7.21
N ALA A 277 -11.69 -6.10 -7.03
CA ALA A 277 -10.61 -5.90 -7.98
C ALA A 277 -9.93 -7.23 -8.31
N THR A 278 -9.56 -7.41 -9.58
CA THR A 278 -8.76 -8.55 -10.02
C THR A 278 -7.45 -8.06 -10.65
N PHE A 279 -6.39 -8.79 -10.36
CA PHE A 279 -5.03 -8.53 -10.79
C PHE A 279 -4.53 -9.74 -11.59
N ASP A 280 -3.97 -9.47 -12.76
CA ASP A 280 -3.58 -10.50 -13.72
C ASP A 280 -2.27 -10.11 -14.44
N ASP A 281 -1.55 -11.10 -14.97
CA ASP A 281 -0.31 -10.94 -15.74
C ASP A 281 0.74 -10.06 -15.05
N ALA A 282 0.97 -10.24 -13.74
CA ALA A 282 1.93 -9.43 -13.01
C ALA A 282 3.36 -9.71 -13.49
N ALA A 283 4.07 -8.66 -13.91
CA ALA A 283 5.48 -8.68 -14.24
C ALA A 283 6.22 -7.70 -13.35
N VAL A 284 7.24 -8.19 -12.64
CA VAL A 284 8.06 -7.39 -11.74
C VAL A 284 9.48 -7.34 -12.26
N SER A 285 9.98 -6.12 -12.39
CA SER A 285 11.36 -5.83 -12.75
C SER A 285 11.99 -4.89 -11.74
N GLY A 286 13.32 -4.87 -11.66
CA GLY A 286 14.02 -3.97 -10.75
C GLY A 286 15.52 -4.05 -10.89
N GLY A 287 16.22 -3.35 -10.01
CA GLY A 287 17.68 -3.32 -9.95
C GLY A 287 18.21 -2.18 -9.08
N ASP A 288 19.52 -2.16 -8.91
CA ASP A 288 20.20 -1.00 -8.34
C ASP A 288 20.22 0.12 -9.36
N ALA A 289 19.93 1.35 -8.96
CA ALA A 289 20.07 2.48 -9.86
C ALA A 289 21.53 2.51 -10.33
N PRO A 290 21.79 2.89 -11.60
CA PRO A 290 23.16 3.02 -12.05
C PRO A 290 23.85 3.99 -11.10
N SER A 291 24.85 3.49 -10.35
CA SER A 291 25.64 4.34 -9.47
C SER A 291 26.04 5.55 -10.29
N ALA A 292 25.76 6.77 -9.80
CA ALA A 292 26.10 8.01 -10.49
C ALA A 292 27.62 8.10 -10.80
N ALA A 293 28.43 7.22 -10.18
CA ALA A 293 29.84 7.04 -10.45
C ALA A 293 30.16 6.16 -11.68
N SER A 294 29.17 5.54 -12.33
CA SER A 294 29.37 4.95 -13.66
C SER A 294 29.62 6.10 -14.62
N PRO A 295 30.84 6.24 -15.18
CA PRO A 295 31.14 7.30 -16.10
C PRO A 295 30.12 7.24 -17.24
N SER A 296 29.46 8.37 -17.52
CA SER A 296 28.61 8.47 -18.71
C SER A 296 29.35 7.86 -19.89
N PRO A 297 28.71 6.99 -20.70
CA PRO A 297 29.34 6.46 -21.90
C PRO A 297 29.90 7.66 -22.67
N ALA A 298 31.22 7.70 -22.80
CA ALA A 298 31.92 8.81 -23.44
C ALA A 298 31.19 9.11 -24.75
N GLY A 299 30.71 10.35 -24.87
CA GLY A 299 29.83 10.75 -25.98
C GLY A 299 30.36 10.20 -27.28
N SER A 300 29.47 9.53 -28.03
CA SER A 300 29.77 9.07 -29.39
C SER A 300 30.52 10.17 -30.13
N PRO A 301 31.69 9.90 -30.74
CA PRO A 301 32.45 10.92 -31.44
C PRO A 301 31.54 11.60 -32.45
N ASP A 302 31.42 12.91 -32.29
CA ASP A 302 30.64 13.79 -33.16
C ASP A 302 31.03 13.52 -34.61
N PRO A 303 30.10 13.13 -35.51
CA PRO A 303 30.41 12.99 -36.92
C PRO A 303 30.72 14.39 -37.46
N SER A 304 32.02 14.72 -37.51
CA SER A 304 32.53 15.92 -38.17
C SER A 304 32.12 15.92 -39.65
N PRO A 305 31.93 17.13 -40.23
CA PRO A 305 31.09 17.38 -41.41
C PRO A 305 31.54 16.74 -42.72
#